data_AF-A0A947DIT7-F1
#
_entry.id   AF-A0A947DIT7-F1
#
_cell.length_a   1.000
_cell.length_b   1.000
_cell.length_c   1.000
_cell.angle_alpha   90.00
_cell.angle_beta   90.00
_cell.angle_gamma   90.00
#
_symmetry.space_group_name_H-M   'P 1'
#
loop_
_entity.id
_entity.type
_entity.pdbx_description
1 polymer ?
#
loop_
_entity_poly.entity_id
_entity_poly.type
_entity_poly.pdbx_seq_one_letter_code
_entity_poly.pdbx_strand_id
1 'polypeptide(L)'
;MTRNIVGLLWIAIATTNCPEDLSQILQPSAVEAVETSAAPPPGLEPYSVDGKLNESEIKALLYLQFPQQYDSITDRFGFPAYRDSLNDYYSLPNGRWVAVQYSGKTATGIKFSDSGD
;
A
#
# COMPACT_ATOMS: atom_id res chain seq x y z
N MET A 1 -42.18 -31.44 -26.86
CA MET A 1 -41.58 -31.90 -25.59
C MET A 1 -40.11 -32.16 -25.85
N THR A 2 -39.22 -31.28 -25.40
CA THR A 2 -37.76 -31.45 -25.58
C THR A 2 -37.05 -30.90 -24.35
N ARG A 3 -36.08 -31.67 -23.88
CA ARG A 3 -35.68 -31.84 -22.47
C ARG A 3 -34.61 -30.83 -22.04
N ASN A 4 -34.72 -30.38 -20.78
CA ASN A 4 -33.68 -29.68 -20.02
C ASN A 4 -32.47 -30.59 -19.81
N ILE A 5 -31.26 -30.06 -20.00
CA ILE A 5 -30.03 -30.69 -19.49
C ILE A 5 -29.23 -29.62 -18.74
N VAL A 6 -29.32 -29.73 -17.41
CA VAL A 6 -28.44 -29.07 -16.44
C VAL A 6 -27.25 -30.01 -16.25
N GLY A 7 -26.04 -29.57 -16.63
CA GLY A 7 -24.80 -30.29 -16.36
C GLY A 7 -24.02 -29.60 -15.25
N LEU A 8 -24.10 -30.16 -14.03
CA LEU A 8 -23.24 -29.78 -12.91
C LEU A 8 -21.79 -30.23 -13.20
N LEU A 9 -20.86 -29.28 -13.13
CA LEU A 9 -19.43 -29.55 -13.16
C LEU A 9 -18.97 -29.86 -11.72
N TRP A 10 -18.50 -31.09 -11.51
CA TRP A 10 -17.90 -31.55 -10.27
C TRP A 10 -16.42 -31.18 -10.23
N ILE A 11 -15.99 -30.42 -9.23
CA ILE A 11 -14.57 -30.17 -8.94
C ILE A 11 -14.14 -31.16 -7.86
N ALA A 12 -13.23 -32.07 -8.21
CA ALA A 12 -12.62 -33.00 -7.27
C ALA A 12 -11.58 -32.26 -6.42
N ILE A 13 -11.76 -32.31 -5.10
CA ILE A 13 -10.80 -31.80 -4.11
C ILE A 13 -9.81 -32.93 -3.82
N ALA A 14 -8.56 -32.78 -4.26
CA ALA A 14 -7.47 -33.67 -3.86
C ALA A 14 -6.85 -33.13 -2.56
N THR A 15 -7.21 -33.74 -1.43
CA THR A 15 -6.55 -33.57 -0.14
C THR A 15 -5.31 -34.47 -0.08
N THR A 16 -4.13 -33.90 0.10
CA THR A 16 -2.92 -34.67 0.46
C THR A 16 -2.20 -34.02 1.65
N ASN A 17 -2.51 -34.57 2.82
CA ASN A 17 -1.62 -34.94 3.93
C ASN A 17 -0.65 -33.89 4.53
N CYS A 18 -0.94 -33.52 5.78
CA CYS A 18 0.00 -33.01 6.78
C CYS A 18 1.06 -34.06 7.16
N PRO A 19 2.21 -33.61 7.67
CA PRO A 19 2.64 -34.16 8.96
C PRO A 19 2.95 -33.06 9.99
N GLU A 20 2.63 -33.40 11.24
CA GLU A 20 3.04 -32.76 12.47
C GLU A 20 4.51 -32.28 12.47
N ASP A 21 4.73 -31.02 12.86
CA ASP A 21 5.87 -30.65 13.72
C ASP A 21 5.41 -29.56 14.71
N LEU A 22 4.64 -29.99 15.69
CA LEU A 22 4.25 -29.21 16.87
C LEU A 22 5.22 -29.55 18.01
N SER A 23 6.50 -29.13 17.93
CA SER A 23 7.47 -29.36 19.02
C SER A 23 8.65 -28.38 19.07
N GLN A 24 8.52 -27.13 18.63
CA GLN A 24 9.48 -26.06 18.96
C GLN A 24 8.79 -24.77 19.41
N ILE A 25 7.95 -24.89 20.44
CA ILE A 25 7.58 -23.75 21.29
C ILE A 25 8.58 -23.73 22.45
N LEU A 26 9.50 -22.75 22.45
CA LEU A 26 10.03 -22.03 23.64
C LEU A 26 11.34 -21.28 23.32
N GLN A 27 11.23 -20.17 22.59
CA GLN A 27 12.10 -19.02 22.81
C GLN A 27 11.28 -17.74 22.58
N PRO A 28 10.96 -16.95 23.62
CA PRO A 28 10.62 -15.55 23.42
C PRO A 28 11.95 -14.82 23.21
N SER A 29 12.50 -14.86 21.99
CA SER A 29 13.64 -14.02 21.67
C SER A 29 13.13 -12.61 21.37
N ALA A 30 13.83 -11.66 21.97
CA ALA A 30 13.51 -10.26 22.12
C ALA A 30 12.98 -9.58 20.84
N VAL A 31 12.07 -8.64 21.08
CA VAL A 31 11.79 -7.45 20.29
C VAL A 31 13.06 -6.98 19.55
N GLU A 32 13.09 -7.16 18.23
CA GLU A 32 13.92 -6.33 17.35
C GLU A 32 12.98 -5.47 16.51
N ALA A 33 13.22 -4.17 16.61
CA ALA A 33 12.45 -3.13 15.98
C ALA A 33 12.40 -3.35 14.47
N VAL A 34 11.18 -3.46 13.96
CA VAL A 34 10.69 -2.72 12.79
C VAL A 34 11.78 -1.94 12.05
N GLU A 35 12.45 -2.57 11.10
CA GLU A 35 13.02 -1.83 9.96
C GLU A 35 11.92 -1.70 8.89
N THR A 36 10.92 -0.86 9.16
CA THR A 36 10.19 -0.21 8.05
C THR A 36 11.07 0.90 7.52
N SER A 37 12.15 0.51 6.85
CA SER A 37 12.84 1.40 5.94
C SER A 37 12.75 0.76 4.57
N ALA A 38 11.57 0.87 3.96
CA ALA A 38 11.50 0.94 2.51
C ALA A 38 12.26 2.21 2.15
N ALA A 39 13.58 2.07 2.00
CA ALA A 39 14.42 3.11 1.48
C ALA A 39 13.84 3.53 0.11
N PRO A 40 13.90 4.83 -0.22
CA PRO A 40 13.38 5.29 -1.49
C PRO A 40 14.04 4.52 -2.63
N PRO A 41 13.29 4.22 -3.70
CA PRO A 41 13.88 3.81 -4.96
C PRO A 41 15.03 4.74 -5.36
N PRO A 42 16.14 4.21 -5.88
CA PRO A 42 17.27 5.03 -6.31
C PRO A 42 16.84 5.98 -7.44
N GLY A 43 17.11 7.28 -7.30
CA GLY A 43 16.79 8.31 -8.29
C GLY A 43 15.69 9.30 -7.89
N LEU A 44 15.15 9.19 -6.68
CA LEU A 44 14.16 10.13 -6.13
C LEU A 44 14.82 11.28 -5.36
N GLU A 45 14.26 12.48 -5.49
CA GLU A 45 14.64 13.62 -4.66
C GLU A 45 13.90 13.55 -3.32
N PRO A 46 14.61 13.45 -2.18
CA PRO A 46 13.95 13.39 -0.88
C PRO A 46 13.43 14.79 -0.49
N TYR A 47 12.12 14.88 -0.29
CA TYR A 47 11.52 15.93 0.53
C TYR A 47 11.38 15.33 1.95
N SER A 48 11.79 16.01 3.02
CA SER A 48 11.63 15.46 4.38
C SER A 48 11.29 16.59 5.35
N VAL A 49 10.46 16.35 6.36
CA VAL A 49 10.97 15.66 7.57
C VAL A 49 10.45 14.23 7.81
N ASP A 50 9.18 13.84 7.63
CA ASP A 50 8.78 12.44 7.91
C ASP A 50 7.93 11.74 6.83
N GLY A 51 7.19 12.48 5.98
CA GLY A 51 6.39 11.93 4.87
C GLY A 51 5.43 10.78 5.24
N LYS A 52 5.06 10.68 6.51
CA LYS A 52 4.24 9.61 7.11
C LYS A 52 2.82 10.11 7.31
N LEU A 53 1.85 9.36 6.80
CA LEU A 53 0.44 9.66 7.05
C LEU A 53 -0.06 8.92 8.29
N ASN A 54 -0.77 9.64 9.16
CA ASN A 54 -1.54 9.03 10.24
C ASN A 54 -2.91 8.51 9.74
N GLU A 55 -3.64 7.77 10.57
CA GLU A 55 -4.92 7.17 10.17
C GLU A 55 -5.98 8.19 9.70
N SER A 56 -5.97 9.39 10.28
CA SER A 56 -6.91 10.46 9.91
C SER A 56 -6.60 11.00 8.52
N GLU A 57 -5.32 11.23 8.23
CA GLU A 57 -4.83 11.68 6.93
C GLU A 57 -5.07 10.64 5.84
N ILE A 58 -4.87 9.35 6.15
CA ILE A 58 -5.15 8.26 5.21
C ILE A 58 -6.63 8.27 4.82
N LYS A 59 -7.54 8.37 5.79
CA LYS A 59 -8.97 8.48 5.52
C LYS A 59 -9.27 9.74 4.68
N ALA A 60 -8.70 10.88 5.06
CA ALA A 60 -8.86 12.11 4.30
C ALA A 60 -8.40 11.99 2.84
N LEU A 61 -7.27 11.31 2.60
CA LEU A 61 -6.74 11.06 1.26
C LEU A 61 -7.64 10.12 0.45
N LEU A 62 -8.18 9.06 1.07
CA LEU A 62 -9.09 8.10 0.43
C LEU A 62 -10.42 8.71 -0.02
N TYR A 63 -10.92 9.71 0.71
CA TYR A 63 -12.18 10.41 0.37
C TYR A 63 -11.96 11.71 -0.41
N LEU A 64 -10.71 12.06 -0.72
CA LEU A 64 -10.37 13.27 -1.45
C LEU A 64 -10.94 13.19 -2.88
N GLN A 65 -11.66 14.23 -3.28
CA GLN A 65 -12.18 14.35 -4.65
C GLN A 65 -11.09 14.94 -5.54
N PHE A 66 -10.67 14.21 -6.56
CA PHE A 66 -9.73 14.70 -7.57
C PHE A 66 -10.49 15.39 -8.71
N PRO A 67 -9.91 16.41 -9.37
CA PRO A 67 -8.52 16.88 -9.23
C PRO A 67 -8.30 17.84 -8.04
N GLN A 68 -7.06 17.92 -7.55
CA GLN A 68 -6.63 18.85 -6.50
C GLN A 68 -5.37 19.62 -6.93
N GLN A 69 -5.16 20.82 -6.39
CA GLN A 69 -3.91 21.56 -6.63
C GLN A 69 -2.79 21.03 -5.73
N TYR A 70 -1.56 21.08 -6.24
CA TYR A 70 -0.35 20.69 -5.52
C TYR A 70 -0.24 21.33 -4.13
N ASP A 71 -0.45 22.64 -4.05
CA ASP A 71 -0.36 23.38 -2.80
C ASP A 71 -1.45 22.90 -1.81
N SER A 72 -2.65 22.56 -2.28
CA SER A 72 -3.72 22.02 -1.43
C SER A 72 -3.42 20.62 -0.89
N ILE A 73 -2.69 19.79 -1.65
CA ILE A 73 -2.20 18.49 -1.17
C ILE A 73 -1.15 18.71 -0.09
N THR A 74 -0.16 19.56 -0.37
CA THR A 74 0.97 19.81 0.53
C THR A 74 0.52 20.49 1.83
N ASP A 75 -0.42 21.43 1.76
CA ASP A 75 -0.98 22.10 2.94
C ASP A 75 -1.74 21.14 3.85
N ARG A 76 -2.38 20.10 3.28
CA ARG A 76 -3.20 19.16 4.04
C ARG A 76 -2.43 17.97 4.58
N PHE A 77 -1.50 17.43 3.80
CA PHE A 77 -0.80 16.18 4.10
C PHE A 77 0.70 16.37 4.38
N GLY A 78 1.19 17.61 4.29
CA GLY A 78 2.60 17.93 4.40
C GLY A 78 3.39 17.54 3.16
N PHE A 79 4.72 17.69 3.28
CA PHE A 79 5.65 17.28 2.23
C PHE A 79 5.71 15.75 2.14
N PRO A 80 5.78 15.19 0.92
CA PRO A 80 5.96 13.76 0.75
C PRO A 80 7.33 13.32 1.25
N ALA A 81 7.49 12.02 1.50
CA ALA A 81 8.80 11.44 1.79
C ALA A 81 9.72 11.52 0.56
N TYR A 82 9.14 11.26 -0.62
CA TYR A 82 9.86 11.28 -1.90
C TYR A 82 8.99 11.89 -2.99
N ARG A 83 9.65 12.49 -3.98
CA ARG A 83 9.00 12.97 -5.19
C ARG A 83 9.73 12.48 -6.43
N ASP A 84 8.95 12.11 -7.45
CA ASP A 84 9.43 12.01 -8.83
C ASP A 84 8.75 13.05 -9.73
N SER A 85 8.95 12.97 -11.06
CA SER A 85 8.39 13.93 -12.01
C SER A 85 6.86 14.02 -12.04
N LEU A 86 6.15 13.00 -11.55
CA LEU A 86 4.71 12.83 -11.67
C LEU A 86 4.05 12.41 -10.34
N ASN A 87 4.81 12.07 -9.30
CA ASN A 87 4.26 11.47 -8.09
C ASN A 87 4.87 12.01 -6.79
N ASP A 88 4.00 12.16 -5.79
CA ASP A 88 4.37 12.37 -4.40
C ASP A 88 4.12 11.12 -3.58
N TYR A 89 5.16 10.61 -2.93
CA TYR A 89 5.10 9.36 -2.17
C TYR A 89 5.01 9.64 -0.67
N TYR A 90 3.98 9.07 -0.05
CA TYR A 90 3.78 9.09 1.38
C TYR A 90 3.79 7.67 1.94
N SER A 91 4.41 7.51 3.11
CA SER A 91 4.48 6.23 3.80
C SER A 91 3.25 6.02 4.70
N LEU A 92 2.80 4.77 4.76
CA LEU A 92 1.67 4.34 5.57
C LEU A 92 2.15 3.55 6.80
N PRO A 93 1.39 3.53 7.92
CA PRO A 93 1.78 2.84 9.15
C PRO A 93 2.00 1.33 9.02
N ASN A 94 1.41 0.71 7.98
CA ASN A 94 1.58 -0.72 7.68
C ASN A 94 2.80 -1.02 6.80
N GLY A 95 3.68 -0.04 6.57
CA GLY A 95 4.87 -0.17 5.73
C GLY A 95 4.62 -0.12 4.23
N ARG A 96 3.37 0.12 3.81
CA ARG A 96 3.01 0.36 2.42
C ARG A 96 3.17 1.84 2.06
N TRP A 97 2.99 2.13 0.78
CA TRP A 97 3.11 3.48 0.23
C TRP A 97 1.83 3.90 -0.48
N VAL A 98 1.60 5.21 -0.50
CA VAL A 98 0.62 5.85 -1.37
C VAL A 98 1.31 6.92 -2.20
N ALA A 99 1.11 6.87 -3.51
CA ALA A 99 1.59 7.85 -4.46
C ALA A 99 0.42 8.74 -4.89
N VAL A 100 0.53 10.06 -4.71
CA VAL A 100 -0.37 11.05 -5.31
C VAL A 100 0.16 11.37 -6.70
N GLN A 101 -0.64 11.14 -7.72
CA GLN A 101 -0.25 11.30 -9.13
C GLN A 101 -0.60 12.70 -9.64
N TYR A 102 0.26 13.28 -10.47
CA TYR A 102 0.14 14.65 -10.97
C TYR A 102 0.17 14.72 -12.49
N SER A 103 -0.59 15.68 -13.02
CA SER A 103 -0.44 16.24 -14.35
C SER A 103 -0.09 17.72 -14.22
N GLY A 104 1.19 18.05 -14.29
CA GLY A 104 1.69 19.39 -13.95
C GLY A 104 1.51 19.66 -12.45
N LYS A 105 0.83 20.74 -12.08
CA LYS A 105 0.54 21.09 -10.67
C LYS A 105 -0.78 20.52 -10.14
N THR A 106 -1.43 19.65 -10.91
CA THR A 106 -2.75 19.13 -10.59
C THR A 106 -2.66 17.66 -10.24
N ALA A 107 -2.97 17.33 -8.98
CA ALA A 107 -3.14 15.96 -8.54
C ALA A 107 -4.39 15.35 -9.19
N THR A 108 -4.25 14.18 -9.80
CA THR A 108 -5.29 13.50 -10.58
C THR A 108 -5.82 12.23 -9.92
N GLY A 109 -5.09 11.68 -8.95
CA GLY A 109 -5.50 10.48 -8.23
C GLY A 109 -4.43 9.96 -7.28
N ILE A 110 -4.66 8.75 -6.77
CA ILE A 110 -3.73 8.03 -5.90
C ILE A 110 -3.52 6.60 -6.37
N LYS A 111 -2.33 6.06 -6.10
CA LYS A 111 -1.97 4.64 -6.29
C LYS A 111 -1.38 4.10 -5.00
N PHE A 112 -1.83 2.94 -4.55
CA PHE A 112 -1.20 2.21 -3.44
C PHE A 112 -0.14 1.26 -3.98
N SER A 113 0.95 1.13 -3.25
CA SER A 113 2.02 0.19 -3.57
C SER A 113 2.56 -0.47 -2.30
N ASP A 114 3.00 -1.72 -2.44
CA ASP A 114 3.65 -2.46 -1.34
C ASP A 114 5.14 -2.12 -1.26
N SER A 115 5.68 -1.45 -2.28
CA SER A 115 7.03 -0.86 -2.32
C SER A 115 6.91 0.62 -2.71
N GLY A 116 7.93 1.43 -2.41
CA GLY A 116 7.95 2.84 -2.81
C GLY A 116 8.11 3.09 -4.32
N ASP A 117 7.97 2.04 -5.16
CA ASP A 117 8.21 2.00 -6.62
C ASP A 117 6.94 2.15 -7.48
#